data_AF-A0A972X4S0-F1
#
_entry.id   AF-A0A972X4S0-F1
#
_cell.length_a   1.000
_cell.length_b   1.000
_cell.length_c   1.000
_cell.angle_alpha   90.00
_cell.angle_beta   90.00
_cell.angle_gamma   90.00
#
_symmetry.space_group_name_H-M   'P 1'
#
loop_
_entity.id
_entity.type
_entity.pdbx_description
1 polymer ?
#
loop_
_entity_poly.entity_id
_entity_poly.type
_entity_poly.pdbx_seq_one_letter_code
_entity_poly.pdbx_strand_id
1 'polypeptide(L)'
;MKALPPQAQDLLRAEIGSDAEPELCMQSGTRVDAGWWLRTAPVWLCITADRVIVLVAGRRHHVASVARADCRQSRYDHATGEVVIEPGETLRFDRLAFPPREALRILHLLGAAT
;
A
#
# COMPACT_ATOMS: atom_id res chain seq x y z
N MET A 1 -14.13 -3.70 -2.41
CA MET A 1 -13.05 -2.69 -2.20
C MET A 1 -13.62 -1.57 -1.35
N LYS A 2 -12.91 -1.14 -0.31
CA LYS A 2 -13.34 0.00 0.53
C LYS A 2 -12.80 1.30 -0.06
N ALA A 3 -13.59 2.36 0.02
CA ALA A 3 -13.16 3.70 -0.40
C ALA A 3 -12.07 4.22 0.54
N LEU A 4 -11.06 4.87 -0.03
CA LEU A 4 -9.99 5.54 0.71
C LEU A 4 -10.63 6.65 1.57
N PRO A 5 -10.41 6.69 2.90
CA PRO A 5 -11.02 7.70 3.76
C PRO A 5 -10.45 9.10 3.43
N PRO A 6 -11.19 10.20 3.70
CA PRO A 6 -10.78 11.55 3.32
C PRO A 6 -9.35 11.92 3.73
N GLN A 7 -8.97 11.62 4.99
CA GLN A 7 -7.61 11.87 5.48
C GLN A 7 -6.54 11.12 4.69
N ALA A 8 -6.83 9.89 4.24
CA ALA A 8 -5.91 9.12 3.42
C ALA A 8 -5.87 9.64 1.97
N GLN A 9 -6.97 10.19 1.45
CA GLN A 9 -6.99 10.86 0.15
C GLN A 9 -6.12 12.12 0.17
N ASP A 10 -6.19 12.92 1.24
CA ASP A 10 -5.38 14.12 1.39
C ASP A 10 -3.88 13.78 1.47
N LEU A 11 -3.53 12.73 2.23
CA LEU A 11 -2.17 12.22 2.30
C LEU A 11 -1.67 11.70 0.95
N LEU A 12 -2.52 10.97 0.22
CA LEU A 12 -2.18 10.46 -1.10
C LEU A 12 -1.92 11.62 -2.08
N ARG A 13 -2.84 12.60 -2.15
CA ARG A 13 -2.70 13.78 -3.01
C ARG A 13 -1.45 14.60 -2.69
N ALA A 14 -1.10 14.71 -1.40
CA ALA A 14 0.14 15.39 -1.00
C ALA A 14 1.40 14.66 -1.49
N GLU A 15 1.35 13.33 -1.60
CA GLU A 15 2.47 12.49 -2.05
C GLU A 15 2.62 12.44 -3.59
N ILE A 16 1.52 12.28 -4.32
CA ILE A 16 1.55 12.06 -5.78
C ILE A 16 1.27 13.35 -6.59
N GLY A 17 0.92 14.45 -5.91
CA GLY A 17 0.48 15.69 -6.54
C GLY A 17 -1.02 15.66 -6.89
N SER A 18 -1.60 16.85 -7.12
CA SER A 18 -3.06 16.99 -7.27
C SER A 18 -3.61 16.47 -8.62
N ASP A 19 -2.74 16.26 -9.61
CA ASP A 19 -3.12 15.86 -10.97
C ASP A 19 -2.91 14.36 -11.25
N ALA A 20 -2.28 13.63 -10.32
CA ALA A 20 -2.05 12.20 -10.47
C ALA A 20 -3.20 11.40 -9.84
N GLU A 21 -3.80 10.51 -10.62
CA GLU A 21 -4.84 9.59 -10.15
C GLU A 21 -4.25 8.18 -9.94
N PRO A 22 -4.55 7.52 -8.83
CA PRO A 22 -4.10 6.16 -8.59
C PRO A 22 -4.83 5.16 -9.50
N GLU A 23 -4.09 4.23 -10.11
CA GLU A 23 -4.64 3.08 -10.82
C GLU A 23 -5.32 2.10 -9.86
N LEU A 24 -4.85 2.07 -8.61
CA LEU A 24 -5.35 1.19 -7.57
C LEU A 24 -5.22 1.83 -6.20
N CYS A 25 -6.27 1.72 -5.38
CA CYS A 25 -6.22 1.95 -3.93
C CYS A 25 -6.90 0.77 -3.23
N MET A 26 -6.18 0.09 -2.35
CA MET A 26 -6.68 -1.07 -1.62
C MET A 26 -6.34 -1.01 -0.15
N GLN A 27 -7.33 -1.31 0.69
CA GLN A 27 -7.11 -1.49 2.12
C GLN A 27 -6.55 -2.89 2.34
N SER A 28 -5.38 -3.00 2.97
CA SER A 28 -4.86 -4.29 3.41
C SER A 28 -5.59 -4.79 4.67
N GLY A 29 -5.40 -6.08 4.96
CA GLY A 29 -5.70 -6.69 6.25
C GLY A 29 -4.72 -6.29 7.36
N THR A 30 -3.55 -5.73 7.01
CA THR A 30 -2.53 -5.27 7.95
C THR A 30 -3.03 -4.05 8.72
N ARG A 31 -2.85 -4.07 10.04
CA ARG A 31 -3.24 -2.98 10.94
C ARG A 31 -2.08 -2.60 11.85
N VAL A 32 -1.92 -1.30 12.08
CA VAL A 32 -0.81 -0.75 12.86
C VAL A 32 -1.28 0.25 13.90
N ASP A 33 -0.49 0.49 14.93
CA ASP A 33 -0.74 1.60 15.86
C ASP A 33 -0.47 2.93 15.16
N ALA A 34 -1.54 3.72 14.97
CA ALA A 34 -1.48 5.06 14.40
C ALA A 34 -1.71 6.16 15.45
N GLY A 35 -1.37 5.89 16.72
CA GLY A 35 -1.44 6.85 17.82
C GLY A 35 -2.82 6.98 18.46
N TRP A 36 -3.67 5.97 18.34
CA TRP A 36 -4.95 5.89 19.04
C TRP A 36 -4.88 4.78 20.09
N TRP A 37 -5.03 5.15 21.37
CA TRP A 37 -4.74 4.30 22.53
C TRP A 37 -5.47 2.94 22.55
N LEU A 38 -6.56 2.78 21.78
CA LEU A 38 -7.35 1.55 21.67
C LEU A 38 -7.68 1.13 20.23
N ARG A 39 -7.12 1.79 19.20
CA ARG A 39 -7.52 1.54 17.80
C ARG A 39 -6.31 1.48 16.88
N THR A 40 -6.16 0.34 16.22
CA THR A 40 -5.23 0.21 15.10
C THR A 40 -5.85 0.81 13.83
N ALA A 41 -5.03 1.36 12.95
CA ALA A 41 -5.44 1.84 11.64
C ALA A 41 -5.03 0.83 10.56
N PRO A 42 -5.83 0.64 9.50
CA PRO A 42 -5.43 -0.22 8.39
C PRO A 42 -4.32 0.46 7.57
N VAL A 43 -3.43 -0.37 7.03
CA VAL A 43 -2.46 0.07 6.03
C VAL A 43 -3.11 0.02 4.65
N TRP A 44 -2.95 1.08 3.88
CA TRP A 44 -3.44 1.20 2.50
C TRP A 44 -2.28 1.08 1.53
N LEU A 45 -2.52 0.35 0.44
CA LEU A 45 -1.64 0.27 -0.71
C LEU A 45 -2.28 1.05 -1.86
N CYS A 46 -1.56 2.01 -2.42
CA CYS A 46 -1.94 2.76 -3.59
C CYS A 46 -0.89 2.57 -4.68
N ILE A 47 -1.31 2.43 -5.94
CA ILE A 47 -0.40 2.27 -7.08
C ILE A 47 -0.78 3.33 -8.11
N THR A 48 0.21 4.11 -8.55
CA THR A 48 0.12 5.04 -9.68
C THR A 48 0.88 4.48 -10.87
N ALA A 49 0.94 5.26 -11.95
CA ALA A 49 1.76 4.93 -13.12
C ALA A 49 3.24 4.69 -12.76
N ASP A 50 3.78 5.45 -11.80
CA ASP A 50 5.21 5.51 -11.49
C ASP A 50 5.57 5.11 -10.06
N ARG A 51 4.61 5.05 -9.13
CA ARG A 51 4.86 4.80 -7.70
C ARG A 51 3.98 3.73 -7.10
N VAL A 52 4.55 3.10 -6.07
CA VAL A 52 3.83 2.30 -5.08
C VAL A 52 3.88 3.07 -3.77
N ILE A 53 2.71 3.39 -3.23
CA ILE A 53 2.56 4.20 -2.04
C ILE A 53 1.91 3.34 -0.95
N VAL A 54 2.52 3.33 0.22
CA VAL A 54 1.95 2.74 1.42
C VAL A 54 1.62 3.86 2.39
N LEU A 55 0.36 3.90 2.85
CA LEU A 55 -0.09 4.94 3.76
C LEU A 55 -0.96 4.42 4.89
N VAL A 56 -0.92 5.13 6.02
CA VAL A 56 -1.72 4.88 7.21
C VAL A 56 -2.31 6.21 7.65
N ALA A 57 -3.63 6.32 7.63
CA ALA A 57 -4.33 7.46 8.20
C ALA A 57 -4.56 7.27 9.70
N GLY A 58 -4.26 8.31 10.49
CA GLY A 58 -4.44 8.32 11.94
C GLY A 58 -3.75 9.54 12.57
N ARG A 59 -3.73 9.60 13.91
CA ARG A 59 -3.05 10.71 14.63
C ARG A 59 -1.56 10.75 14.32
N ARG A 60 -0.93 9.58 14.23
CA ARG A 60 0.43 9.38 13.72
C ARG A 60 0.32 8.75 12.35
N HIS A 61 0.08 9.58 11.34
CA HIS A 61 0.00 9.10 9.96
C HIS A 61 1.37 8.67 9.46
N HIS A 62 1.36 7.81 8.45
CA HIS A 62 2.57 7.40 7.74
C HIS A 62 2.27 7.41 6.25
N VAL A 63 3.23 7.89 5.47
CA VAL A 63 3.23 7.81 4.00
C VAL A 63 4.66 7.48 3.61
N ALA A 64 4.82 6.49 2.74
CA ALA A 64 6.08 6.16 2.09
C ALA A 64 5.79 5.72 0.66
N SER A 65 6.70 6.05 -0.25
CA SER A 65 6.59 5.63 -1.63
C SER A 65 7.92 5.10 -2.17
N VAL A 66 7.81 4.20 -3.14
CA VAL A 66 8.93 3.65 -3.91
C VAL A 66 8.54 3.67 -5.39
N ALA A 67 9.53 3.75 -6.29
CA ALA A 67 9.24 3.69 -7.71
C ALA A 67 8.66 2.32 -8.07
N ARG A 68 7.53 2.32 -8.79
CA ARG A 68 6.88 1.09 -9.26
C ARG A 68 7.81 0.26 -10.15
N ALA A 69 8.69 0.92 -10.90
CA ALA A 69 9.68 0.26 -11.75
C ALA A 69 10.63 -0.65 -10.97
N ASP A 70 10.91 -0.31 -9.71
CA ASP A 70 11.79 -1.09 -8.85
C ASP A 70 11.06 -2.30 -8.25
N CYS A 71 9.73 -2.23 -8.14
CA CYS A 71 8.89 -3.19 -7.40
C CYS A 71 8.69 -4.57 -8.08
N ARG A 72 9.45 -4.90 -9.13
CA ARG A 72 9.23 -6.10 -9.96
C ARG A 72 9.56 -7.42 -9.26
N GLN A 73 10.31 -7.36 -8.16
CA GLN A 73 10.66 -8.54 -7.35
C GLN A 73 9.62 -8.83 -6.26
N SER A 74 8.59 -8.00 -6.15
CA SER A 74 7.48 -8.21 -5.23
C SER A 74 6.83 -9.57 -5.45
N ARG A 75 6.36 -10.21 -4.38
CA ARG A 75 5.79 -11.57 -4.44
C ARG A 75 4.61 -11.72 -3.50
N TYR A 76 3.84 -12.78 -3.72
CA TYR A 76 2.83 -13.24 -2.79
C TYR A 76 3.38 -14.41 -1.97
N ASP A 77 3.38 -14.26 -0.65
CA ASP A 77 3.72 -15.31 0.29
C ASP A 77 2.45 -16.11 0.63
N HIS A 78 2.32 -17.30 0.02
CA HIS A 78 1.18 -18.18 0.23
C HIS A 78 1.08 -18.72 1.67
N ALA A 79 2.19 -18.76 2.41
CA ALA A 79 2.19 -19.27 3.78
C ALA A 79 1.60 -18.24 4.75
N THR A 80 1.87 -16.94 4.53
CA THR A 80 1.40 -15.85 5.41
C THR A 80 0.15 -15.14 4.88
N GLY A 81 -0.15 -15.26 3.59
CA GLY A 81 -1.22 -14.50 2.94
C GLY A 81 -0.88 -13.03 2.71
N GLU A 82 0.41 -12.72 2.56
CA GLU A 82 0.91 -11.36 2.42
C GLU A 82 1.48 -11.10 1.03
N VAL A 83 1.28 -9.89 0.52
CA VAL A 83 2.11 -9.33 -0.56
C VAL A 83 3.34 -8.73 0.09
N VAL A 84 4.52 -9.14 -0.37
CA VAL A 84 5.81 -8.54 -0.01
C VAL A 84 6.23 -7.63 -1.15
N ILE A 85 6.35 -6.32 -0.88
CA ILE A 85 6.79 -5.31 -1.84
C ILE A 85 8.32 -5.23 -1.83
N GLU A 86 8.98 -5.44 -2.96
CA GLU A 86 10.44 -5.42 -3.06
C GLU A 86 10.94 -4.60 -4.27
N PRO A 87 11.86 -3.62 -4.08
CA PRO A 87 12.56 -3.29 -2.83
C PRO A 87 11.65 -2.60 -1.81
N GLY A 88 11.77 -3.03 -0.55
CA GLY A 88 10.90 -2.61 0.55
C GLY A 88 11.62 -1.77 1.61
N GLU A 89 12.92 -1.51 1.48
CA GLU A 89 13.73 -0.91 2.56
C GLU A 89 13.28 0.51 2.94
N THR A 90 12.71 1.24 1.98
CA THR A 90 12.14 2.57 2.21
C THR A 90 10.70 2.52 2.73
N LEU A 91 10.04 1.37 2.62
CA LEU A 91 8.68 1.15 3.07
C LEU A 91 8.72 0.60 4.50
N ARG A 92 8.25 1.39 5.46
CA ARG A 92 8.07 0.91 6.85
C ARG A 92 7.17 -0.33 6.93
N PHE A 93 6.25 -0.47 5.97
CA PHE A 93 5.33 -1.59 5.86
C PHE A 93 5.43 -2.16 4.44
N ASP A 94 6.36 -3.09 4.24
CA ASP A 94 6.64 -3.79 2.98
C ASP A 94 5.84 -5.11 2.84
N ARG A 95 5.38 -5.68 3.97
CA ARG A 95 4.51 -6.88 4.01
C ARG A 95 3.07 -6.51 4.33
N LEU A 96 2.16 -6.79 3.41
CA LEU A 96 0.75 -6.40 3.50
C LEU A 96 -0.18 -7.59 3.28
N ALA A 97 -1.05 -7.86 4.25
CA ALA A 97 -2.01 -8.96 4.17
C ALA A 97 -3.10 -8.66 3.12
N PHE A 98 -3.22 -9.54 2.12
CA PHE A 98 -4.23 -9.46 1.06
C PHE A 98 -4.77 -10.85 0.70
N PRO A 99 -6.07 -10.98 0.38
CA PRO A 99 -6.60 -12.18 -0.22
C PRO A 99 -5.86 -12.51 -1.54
N PRO A 100 -5.71 -13.80 -1.92
CA PRO A 100 -4.93 -14.20 -3.10
C PRO A 100 -5.33 -13.47 -4.39
N ARG A 101 -6.64 -13.27 -4.62
CA ARG A 101 -7.15 -12.56 -5.80
C ARG A 101 -6.68 -11.10 -5.84
N GLU A 102 -6.63 -10.45 -4.69
CA GLU A 102 -6.18 -9.06 -4.56
C GLU A 102 -4.67 -8.97 -4.72
N ALA A 103 -3.95 -9.90 -4.10
CA ALA A 103 -2.50 -10.03 -4.24
C ALA A 103 -2.06 -10.21 -5.70
N LEU A 104 -2.67 -11.12 -6.45
CA LEU A 104 -2.34 -11.33 -7.87
C LEU A 104 -2.61 -10.08 -8.71
N ARG A 105 -3.68 -9.34 -8.42
CA ARG A 105 -3.96 -8.06 -9.08
C ARG A 105 -2.88 -7.02 -8.78
N ILE A 106 -2.43 -6.96 -7.53
CA ILE A 106 -1.33 -6.08 -7.12
C ILE A 106 -0.05 -6.45 -7.88
N LEU A 107 0.37 -7.72 -7.83
CA LEU A 107 1.59 -8.19 -8.50
C LEU A 107 1.57 -7.94 -10.01
N HIS A 108 0.43 -8.16 -10.66
CA HIS A 108 0.24 -7.86 -12.07
C HIS A 108 0.49 -6.37 -12.36
N LEU A 109 -0.05 -5.47 -11.54
CA LEU A 109 0.22 -4.04 -11.68
C LEU A 109 1.69 -3.70 -11.40
N LEU A 110 2.34 -4.35 -10.44
CA LEU A 110 3.76 -4.15 -10.17
C LEU A 110 4.68 -4.69 -11.29
N GLY A 111 4.14 -5.43 -12.26
CA GLY A 111 4.95 -6.12 -13.27
C GLY A 111 5.81 -7.23 -12.66
N ALA A 112 5.40 -7.76 -11.51
CA ALA A 112 6.05 -8.88 -10.87
C ALA A 112 5.67 -10.21 -11.54
N ALA A 113 6.54 -11.21 -11.40
CA ALA A 113 6.23 -12.57 -11.83
C ALA A 113 5.09 -13.14 -10.96
N THR A 114 3.93 -13.37 -11.58
CA THR A 114 2.75 -14.00 -10.97
C THR A 114 2.71 -15.50 -11.18
#